data_AF-A0AAJ5BCW4-F1
#
_entry.id   AF-A0AAJ5BCW4-F1
#
_cell.length_a   1.000
_cell.length_b   1.000
_cell.length_c   1.000
_cell.angle_alpha   90.00
_cell.angle_beta   90.00
_cell.angle_gamma   90.00
#
_symmetry.space_group_name_H-M   'P 1'
#
loop_
_entity.id
_entity.type
_entity.pdbx_description
1 polymer ?
#
loop_
_entity_poly.entity_id
_entity_poly.type
_entity_poly.pdbx_seq_one_letter_code
_entity_poly.pdbx_strand_id
1 'polypeptide(L)'
;MGCRCRLPHKIACENSGQDITDHFEDILDMIAIGKTAHREVDSVKMSRYACYLVVQNADPSKEIVAQGQTYFAVQTRIQEIRQMDEYANLSTEDERRLFLRNELAKHNTQLAAAAKDARVIKPIDYAIFQNHGYKGLYGGLDAKGIHQKKGLSKSQQILDHMGSTELAANLFRATQTEDKLRRENIQGKAKANETHYEVGAKVRKTIEELGGMMPEDLPTVESVKKIEKQQTKMLNKKKDNDE
;
A
#
# COMPACT_ATOMS: atom_id res chain seq x y z
N MET A 1 -7.51 -20.26 -41.01
CA MET A 1 -6.93 -19.24 -40.11
C MET A 1 -7.92 -18.96 -39.00
N GLY A 2 -7.80 -19.61 -37.84
CA GLY A 2 -8.64 -19.31 -36.69
C GLY A 2 -8.01 -18.16 -35.90
N CYS A 3 -8.57 -16.95 -36.02
CA CYS A 3 -8.24 -15.87 -35.10
C CYS A 3 -8.70 -16.30 -33.70
N ARG A 4 -7.76 -16.77 -32.86
CA ARG A 4 -8.04 -16.92 -31.42
C ARG A 4 -8.10 -15.52 -30.83
N CYS A 5 -9.24 -14.86 -30.95
CA CYS A 5 -9.56 -13.70 -30.13
C CYS A 5 -9.63 -14.20 -28.68
N ARG A 6 -8.50 -14.19 -27.96
CA ARG A 6 -8.51 -14.43 -26.52
C ARG A 6 -9.31 -13.30 -25.89
N LEU A 7 -10.41 -13.65 -25.23
CA LEU A 7 -11.28 -12.69 -24.58
C LEU A 7 -10.49 -11.95 -23.47
N PRO A 8 -10.59 -10.61 -23.36
CA PRO A 8 -9.79 -9.79 -22.44
C PRO A 8 -9.80 -10.28 -20.98
N HIS A 9 -10.94 -10.78 -20.50
CA HIS A 9 -11.08 -11.31 -19.13
C HIS A 9 -10.34 -12.65 -18.89
N LYS A 10 -10.17 -13.50 -19.92
CA LYS A 10 -9.38 -14.76 -19.81
C LYS A 10 -7.88 -14.41 -19.74
N ILE A 11 -7.45 -13.37 -20.44
CA ILE A 11 -6.09 -12.80 -20.36
C ILE A 11 -5.83 -12.18 -18.97
N ALA A 12 -6.79 -11.39 -18.46
CA ALA A 12 -6.67 -10.77 -17.14
C ALA A 12 -6.56 -11.82 -16.02
N CYS A 13 -7.25 -12.95 -16.16
CA CYS A 13 -7.17 -14.10 -15.25
C CYS A 13 -5.76 -14.71 -15.23
N GLU A 14 -5.21 -15.06 -16.41
CA GLU A 14 -3.83 -15.59 -16.53
C GLU A 14 -2.78 -14.62 -15.97
N ASN A 15 -2.88 -13.33 -16.33
CA ASN A 15 -1.94 -12.31 -15.88
C ASN A 15 -2.00 -12.06 -14.37
N SER A 16 -3.14 -12.38 -13.74
CA SER A 16 -3.32 -12.31 -12.28
C SER A 16 -2.86 -13.60 -11.56
N GLY A 17 -2.24 -14.54 -12.28
CA GLY A 17 -1.71 -15.79 -11.74
C GLY A 17 -2.77 -16.83 -11.39
N GLN A 18 -3.99 -16.70 -11.93
CA GLN A 18 -5.08 -17.66 -11.73
C GLN A 18 -5.21 -18.58 -12.94
N ASP A 19 -5.47 -19.87 -12.72
CA ASP A 19 -5.76 -20.81 -13.82
C ASP A 19 -7.14 -20.49 -14.43
N ILE A 20 -7.21 -20.42 -15.76
CA ILE A 20 -8.46 -20.16 -16.47
C ILE A 20 -9.47 -21.27 -16.18
N THR A 21 -9.05 -22.53 -16.09
CA THR A 21 -9.99 -23.66 -15.97
C THR A 21 -10.70 -23.70 -14.61
N ASP A 22 -10.13 -23.06 -13.58
CA ASP A 22 -10.76 -22.92 -12.26
C ASP A 22 -11.90 -21.89 -12.25
N HIS A 23 -12.05 -21.14 -13.35
CA HIS A 23 -12.81 -19.90 -13.38
C HIS A 23 -13.75 -19.78 -14.59
N PHE A 24 -13.41 -20.40 -15.71
CA PHE A 24 -14.19 -20.41 -16.94
C PHE A 24 -14.35 -21.85 -17.42
N GLU A 25 -15.56 -22.39 -17.31
CA GLU A 25 -15.92 -23.73 -17.76
C GLU A 25 -16.89 -23.59 -18.95
N ASP A 26 -16.44 -23.99 -20.14
CA ASP A 26 -17.28 -23.98 -21.34
C ASP A 26 -18.25 -25.19 -21.25
N ILE A 27 -19.56 -24.95 -21.35
CA ILE A 27 -20.62 -25.96 -21.25
C ILE A 27 -21.58 -25.86 -22.45
N LEU A 28 -22.28 -26.94 -22.75
CA LEU A 28 -23.34 -26.94 -23.76
C LEU A 28 -24.69 -26.89 -23.03
N ASP A 29 -25.47 -25.84 -23.28
CA ASP A 29 -26.82 -25.70 -22.75
C ASP A 29 -27.87 -25.90 -23.85
N MET A 30 -28.94 -26.60 -23.50
CA MET A 30 -30.12 -26.77 -24.35
C MET A 30 -31.15 -25.69 -24.03
N ILE A 31 -31.44 -24.81 -24.99
CA ILE A 31 -32.53 -23.83 -24.85
C ILE A 31 -33.74 -24.19 -25.73
N ALA A 32 -34.94 -24.02 -25.18
CA ALA A 32 -36.19 -24.22 -25.89
C ALA A 32 -36.51 -23.02 -26.79
N ILE A 33 -36.76 -23.26 -28.06
CA ILE A 33 -37.05 -22.24 -29.08
C ILE A 33 -38.54 -22.24 -29.48
N GLY A 34 -39.31 -23.21 -28.96
CA GLY A 34 -40.74 -23.38 -29.20
C GLY A 34 -41.28 -24.57 -28.38
N LYS A 35 -42.57 -24.92 -28.55
CA LYS A 35 -43.24 -25.95 -27.72
C LYS A 35 -42.58 -27.34 -27.78
N THR A 36 -41.80 -27.65 -28.82
CA THR A 36 -41.15 -28.97 -29.01
C THR A 36 -39.72 -28.92 -29.55
N ALA A 37 -39.15 -27.73 -29.82
CA ALA A 37 -37.83 -27.60 -30.46
C ALA A 37 -36.78 -27.06 -29.48
N HIS A 38 -35.65 -27.75 -29.38
CA HIS A 38 -34.51 -27.40 -28.53
C HIS A 38 -33.24 -27.25 -29.37
N ARG A 39 -32.35 -26.35 -28.99
CA ARG A 39 -31.06 -26.11 -29.66
C ARG A 39 -29.93 -26.04 -28.65
N GLU A 40 -28.81 -26.67 -28.99
CA GLU A 40 -27.54 -26.52 -28.28
C GLU A 40 -26.97 -25.12 -28.52
N VAL A 41 -26.63 -24.45 -27.43
CA VAL A 41 -25.94 -23.16 -27.43
C VAL A 41 -24.72 -23.28 -26.55
N ASP A 42 -23.60 -22.77 -27.07
CA ASP A 42 -22.37 -22.63 -26.30
C ASP A 42 -22.60 -21.65 -25.14
N SER A 43 -22.52 -22.19 -23.92
CA SER A 43 -22.65 -21.47 -22.68
C SER A 43 -21.32 -21.50 -21.93
N VAL A 44 -21.07 -20.51 -21.08
CA VAL A 44 -19.88 -20.50 -20.21
C VAL A 44 -20.33 -20.35 -18.78
N LYS A 45 -19.97 -21.31 -17.95
CA LYS A 45 -20.14 -21.24 -16.50
C LYS A 45 -18.92 -20.57 -15.90
N MET A 46 -19.16 -19.65 -14.98
CA MET A 46 -18.14 -18.73 -14.49
C MET A 46 -18.10 -18.71 -12.97
N SER A 47 -16.89 -18.68 -12.41
CA SER A 47 -16.70 -18.38 -10.99
C SER A 47 -17.07 -16.92 -10.70
N ARG A 48 -17.33 -16.59 -9.43
CA ARG A 48 -17.59 -15.18 -9.03
C ARG A 48 -16.43 -14.26 -9.44
N TYR A 49 -15.20 -14.73 -9.31
CA TYR A 49 -14.00 -14.00 -9.72
C TYR A 49 -13.97 -13.75 -11.24
N ALA A 50 -14.29 -14.77 -12.04
CA ALA A 50 -14.41 -14.62 -13.49
C ALA A 50 -15.47 -13.60 -13.90
N CYS A 51 -16.64 -13.62 -13.24
CA CYS A 51 -17.70 -12.63 -13.47
C CYS A 51 -17.23 -11.19 -13.18
N TYR A 52 -16.41 -10.99 -12.14
CA TYR A 52 -15.83 -9.67 -11.85
C TYR A 52 -14.86 -9.20 -12.93
N LEU A 53 -14.00 -10.09 -13.43
CA LEU A 53 -13.08 -9.78 -14.53
C LEU A 53 -13.83 -9.46 -15.83
N VAL A 54 -14.94 -10.15 -16.12
CA VAL A 54 -15.80 -9.81 -17.27
C VAL A 54 -16.29 -8.38 -17.15
N VAL A 55 -16.88 -8.00 -16.01
CA VAL A 55 -17.42 -6.65 -15.81
C VAL A 55 -16.33 -5.57 -15.86
N GLN A 56 -15.16 -5.83 -15.29
CA GLN A 56 -14.05 -4.86 -15.28
C GLN A 56 -13.43 -4.63 -16.68
N ASN A 57 -13.49 -5.62 -17.57
CA ASN A 57 -12.90 -5.56 -18.91
C ASN A 57 -13.93 -5.39 -20.04
N ALA A 58 -15.22 -5.35 -19.72
CA ALA A 58 -16.30 -5.18 -20.69
C ALA A 58 -16.48 -3.71 -21.11
N ASP A 59 -17.16 -3.52 -22.24
CA ASP A 59 -17.45 -2.21 -22.80
C ASP A 59 -18.32 -1.36 -21.84
N PRO A 60 -17.82 -0.21 -21.35
CA PRO A 60 -18.55 0.67 -20.45
C PRO A 60 -19.78 1.34 -21.09
N SER A 61 -19.96 1.25 -22.41
CA SER A 61 -21.17 1.76 -23.09
C SER A 61 -22.45 1.01 -22.68
N LYS A 62 -22.32 -0.20 -22.10
CA LYS A 62 -23.44 -1.00 -21.59
C LYS A 62 -23.77 -0.60 -20.16
N GLU A 63 -25.02 -0.21 -19.91
CA GLU A 63 -25.48 0.29 -18.59
C GLU A 63 -25.15 -0.66 -17.43
N ILE A 64 -25.40 -1.95 -17.57
CA ILE A 64 -25.10 -2.97 -16.54
C ILE A 64 -23.59 -3.05 -16.25
N VAL A 65 -22.75 -2.86 -17.27
CA VAL A 65 -21.28 -2.85 -17.12
C VAL A 65 -20.84 -1.59 -16.38
N ALA A 66 -21.36 -0.42 -16.76
CA ALA A 66 -21.06 0.85 -16.09
C ALA A 66 -21.47 0.85 -14.61
N GLN A 67 -22.64 0.29 -14.28
CA GLN A 67 -23.08 0.10 -12.90
C GLN A 67 -22.15 -0.84 -12.12
N GLY A 68 -21.72 -1.94 -12.73
CA GLY A 68 -20.75 -2.86 -12.14
C GLY A 68 -19.37 -2.23 -11.90
N GLN A 69 -18.87 -1.42 -12.84
CA GLN A 69 -17.61 -0.68 -12.68
C GLN A 69 -17.71 0.40 -11.59
N THR A 70 -18.86 1.08 -11.50
CA THR A 70 -19.15 2.02 -10.40
C THR A 70 -19.16 1.28 -9.06
N TYR A 71 -19.78 0.09 -9.00
CA TYR A 71 -19.75 -0.76 -7.82
C TYR A 71 -18.32 -1.13 -7.42
N PHE A 72 -17.43 -1.50 -8.36
CA PHE A 72 -16.02 -1.75 -8.03
C PHE A 72 -15.28 -0.52 -7.55
N ALA A 73 -15.48 0.65 -8.16
CA ALA A 73 -14.88 1.89 -7.69
C ALA A 73 -15.32 2.22 -6.24
N VAL A 74 -16.60 2.03 -5.94
CA VAL A 74 -17.18 2.23 -4.60
C VAL A 74 -16.71 1.15 -3.62
N GLN A 75 -16.64 -0.13 -4.00
CA GLN A 75 -16.17 -1.21 -3.12
C GLN A 75 -14.67 -1.11 -2.85
N THR A 76 -13.85 -0.74 -3.84
CA THR A 76 -12.43 -0.44 -3.63
C THR A 76 -12.29 0.73 -2.67
N ARG A 77 -13.07 1.80 -2.85
CA ARG A 77 -13.10 2.91 -1.91
C ARG A 77 -13.58 2.48 -0.52
N ILE A 78 -14.57 1.60 -0.42
CA ILE A 78 -15.03 1.05 0.86
C ILE A 78 -13.96 0.14 1.47
N GLN A 79 -13.17 -0.61 0.70
CA GLN A 79 -12.10 -1.45 1.21
C GLN A 79 -10.89 -0.61 1.66
N GLU A 80 -10.54 0.45 0.92
CA GLU A 80 -9.62 1.50 1.36
C GLU A 80 -10.13 2.12 2.66
N ILE A 81 -11.42 2.49 2.70
CA ILE A 81 -12.07 3.03 3.90
C ILE A 81 -12.15 2.00 5.03
N ARG A 82 -12.29 0.70 4.77
CA ARG A 82 -12.33 -0.35 5.80
C ARG A 82 -10.97 -0.66 6.38
N GLN A 83 -9.91 -0.58 5.57
CA GLN A 83 -8.54 -0.49 6.08
C GLN A 83 -8.33 0.83 6.85
N MET A 84 -9.02 1.90 6.44
CA MET A 84 -9.13 3.12 7.25
C MET A 84 -10.13 2.98 8.42
N ASP A 85 -11.03 2.01 8.51
CA ASP A 85 -12.04 1.89 9.60
C ASP A 85 -11.34 1.42 10.87
N GLU A 86 -10.32 0.58 10.73
CA GLU A 86 -9.41 0.23 11.82
C GLU A 86 -8.61 1.46 12.30
N TYR A 87 -8.28 2.39 11.39
CA TYR A 87 -7.62 3.68 11.70
C TYR A 87 -8.60 4.76 12.20
N ALA A 88 -9.84 4.79 11.72
CA ALA A 88 -10.88 5.75 12.06
C ALA A 88 -11.50 5.46 13.42
N ASN A 89 -11.48 4.18 13.83
CA ASN A 89 -11.78 3.76 15.20
C ASN A 89 -10.62 4.01 16.18
N LEU A 90 -9.43 4.45 15.71
CA LEU A 90 -8.39 4.99 16.59
C LEU A 90 -8.83 6.36 17.06
N SER A 91 -9.37 6.36 18.27
CA SER A 91 -9.95 7.50 18.95
C SER A 91 -8.90 8.52 19.40
N THR A 92 -7.67 8.08 19.61
CA THR A 92 -6.57 8.91 20.12
C THR A 92 -5.44 9.09 19.11
N GLU A 93 -4.69 10.18 19.27
CA GLU A 93 -3.50 10.42 18.48
C GLU A 93 -2.44 9.31 18.73
N ASP A 94 -2.28 8.88 19.98
CA ASP A 94 -1.33 7.84 20.38
C ASP A 94 -1.61 6.48 19.71
N GLU A 95 -2.89 6.11 19.56
CA GLU A 95 -3.29 4.92 18.81
C GLU A 95 -2.90 5.03 17.32
N ARG A 96 -3.12 6.19 16.68
CA ARG A 96 -2.72 6.44 15.29
C ARG A 96 -1.22 6.38 15.11
N ARG A 97 -0.46 6.92 16.06
CA ARG A 97 1.00 6.84 16.05
C ARG A 97 1.49 5.41 16.16
N LEU A 98 0.93 4.63 17.07
CA LEU A 98 1.31 3.23 17.25
C LEU A 98 1.06 2.43 15.97
N PHE A 99 -0.13 2.58 15.38
CA PHE A 99 -0.50 1.96 14.12
C PHE A 99 0.49 2.33 12.99
N LEU A 100 0.67 3.63 12.74
CA LEU A 100 1.54 4.10 11.66
C LEU A 100 3.01 3.71 11.89
N ARG A 101 3.46 3.65 13.14
CA ARG A 101 4.82 3.22 13.49
C ARG A 101 5.05 1.75 13.18
N ASN A 102 4.04 0.91 13.43
CA ASN A 102 4.07 -0.52 13.13
C ASN A 102 4.08 -0.77 11.62
N GLU A 103 3.20 -0.09 10.87
CA GLU A 103 3.20 -0.16 9.41
C GLU A 103 4.52 0.33 8.83
N LEU A 104 5.07 1.42 9.35
CA LEU A 104 6.37 1.93 8.93
C LEU A 104 7.51 0.95 9.23
N ALA A 105 7.46 0.20 10.33
CA ALA A 105 8.46 -0.84 10.63
C ALA A 105 8.42 -1.97 9.58
N LYS A 106 7.22 -2.43 9.25
CA LYS A 106 6.97 -3.46 8.24
C LYS A 106 7.46 -3.01 6.85
N HIS A 107 7.04 -1.84 6.41
CA HIS A 107 7.42 -1.31 5.11
C HIS A 107 8.90 -0.92 5.03
N ASN A 108 9.54 -0.47 6.13
CA ASN A 108 10.99 -0.28 6.13
C ASN A 108 11.77 -1.58 5.91
N THR A 109 11.24 -2.72 6.38
CA THR A 109 11.83 -4.03 6.12
C THR A 109 11.74 -4.38 4.63
N GLN A 110 10.58 -4.12 4.02
CA GLN A 110 10.35 -4.37 2.60
C GLN A 110 11.15 -3.42 1.69
N LEU A 111 11.24 -2.14 2.06
CA LEU A 111 12.11 -1.15 1.44
C LEU A 111 13.59 -1.56 1.53
N ALA A 112 14.04 -2.06 2.67
CA ALA A 112 15.41 -2.57 2.82
C ALA A 112 15.67 -3.76 1.90
N ALA A 113 14.70 -4.66 1.75
CA ALA A 113 14.79 -5.76 0.78
C ALA A 113 14.87 -5.24 -0.66
N ALA A 114 14.02 -4.28 -1.06
CA ALA A 114 14.08 -3.66 -2.39
C ALA A 114 15.43 -2.95 -2.65
N ALA A 115 15.97 -2.27 -1.63
CA ALA A 115 17.29 -1.65 -1.72
C ALA A 115 18.40 -2.69 -1.87
N LYS A 116 18.29 -3.84 -1.19
CA LYS A 116 19.19 -4.98 -1.36
C LYS A 116 19.20 -5.49 -2.79
N ASP A 117 18.01 -5.66 -3.38
CA ASP A 117 17.83 -6.08 -4.77
C ASP A 117 18.48 -5.06 -5.73
N ALA A 118 18.48 -3.77 -5.36
CA ALA A 118 19.16 -2.68 -6.05
C ALA A 118 20.67 -2.54 -5.76
N ARG A 119 21.29 -3.54 -5.10
CA ARG A 119 22.72 -3.59 -4.73
C ARG A 119 23.17 -2.67 -3.58
N VAL A 120 22.25 -2.26 -2.69
CA VAL A 120 22.59 -1.70 -1.37
C VAL A 120 22.85 -2.85 -0.40
N ILE A 121 24.12 -3.15 -0.10
CA ILE A 121 24.49 -4.39 0.60
C ILE A 121 25.16 -4.13 1.94
N LYS A 122 26.11 -3.18 2.02
CA LYS A 122 26.86 -2.95 3.26
C LYS A 122 26.03 -2.11 4.23
N PRO A 123 26.18 -2.27 5.56
CA PRO A 123 25.48 -1.46 6.54
C PRO A 123 25.62 0.06 6.32
N ILE A 124 26.80 0.52 5.91
CA ILE A 124 27.04 1.92 5.57
C ILE A 124 26.23 2.38 4.34
N ASP A 125 26.01 1.50 3.36
CA ASP A 125 25.21 1.84 2.18
C ASP A 125 23.74 2.04 2.57
N TYR A 126 23.22 1.24 3.50
CA TYR A 126 21.86 1.43 4.05
C TYR A 126 21.75 2.75 4.80
N ALA A 127 22.75 3.11 5.61
CA ALA A 127 22.76 4.39 6.31
C ALA A 127 22.73 5.58 5.33
N ILE A 128 23.50 5.49 4.23
CA ILE A 128 23.48 6.50 3.16
C ILE A 128 22.11 6.52 2.48
N PHE A 129 21.59 5.36 2.10
CA PHE A 129 20.29 5.23 1.44
C PHE A 129 19.14 5.82 2.26
N GLN A 130 19.10 5.55 3.56
CA GLN A 130 18.10 6.13 4.47
C GLN A 130 18.26 7.65 4.59
N ASN A 131 19.51 8.14 4.67
CA ASN A 131 19.76 9.58 4.69
C ASN A 131 19.31 10.28 3.41
N HIS A 132 19.37 9.64 2.25
CA HIS A 132 18.80 10.22 1.02
C HIS A 132 17.29 10.41 1.12
N GLY A 133 16.58 9.40 1.63
CA GLY A 133 15.15 9.52 1.93
C GLY A 133 14.83 10.65 2.90
N TYR A 134 15.65 10.83 3.95
CA TYR A 134 15.50 11.95 4.87
C TYR A 134 15.75 13.29 4.19
N LYS A 135 16.84 13.43 3.45
CA LYS A 135 17.18 14.68 2.76
C LYS A 135 16.10 15.11 1.78
N GLY A 136 15.47 14.18 1.07
CA GLY A 136 14.35 14.49 0.19
C GLY A 136 13.15 15.07 0.93
N LEU A 137 12.72 14.40 2.01
CA LEU A 137 11.51 14.76 2.75
C LEU A 137 11.70 16.00 3.67
N TYR A 138 12.87 16.11 4.31
CA TYR A 138 13.18 17.11 5.34
C TYR A 138 14.04 18.27 4.84
N GLY A 139 13.86 18.68 3.58
CA GLY A 139 14.49 19.91 3.07
C GLY A 139 16.02 19.88 3.10
N GLY A 140 16.63 18.71 2.90
CA GLY A 140 18.09 18.52 2.90
C GLY A 140 18.67 18.08 4.25
N LEU A 141 17.88 17.94 5.31
CA LEU A 141 18.34 17.39 6.58
C LEU A 141 18.58 15.88 6.48
N ASP A 142 19.75 15.45 6.95
CA ASP A 142 20.02 14.03 7.23
C ASP A 142 19.55 13.64 8.64
N ALA A 143 19.73 12.37 9.03
CA ALA A 143 19.33 11.91 10.35
C ALA A 143 19.92 12.77 11.50
N LYS A 144 21.17 13.23 11.36
CA LYS A 144 21.84 14.07 12.37
C LYS A 144 21.20 15.46 12.43
N GLY A 145 20.90 16.05 11.27
CA GLY A 145 20.18 17.32 11.17
C GLY A 145 18.80 17.25 11.79
N ILE A 146 18.06 16.15 11.55
CA ILE A 146 16.75 15.93 12.17
C ILE A 146 16.87 15.80 13.69
N HIS A 147 17.84 15.03 14.19
CA HIS A 147 18.12 14.93 15.63
C HIS A 147 18.32 16.30 16.27
N GLN A 148 19.12 17.17 15.64
CA GLN A 148 19.38 18.51 16.15
C GLN A 148 18.13 19.39 16.12
N LYS A 149 17.43 19.43 14.98
CA LYS A 149 16.21 20.22 14.80
C LYS A 149 15.09 19.82 15.76
N LYS A 150 14.98 18.52 16.06
CA LYS A 150 13.95 17.93 16.95
C LYS A 150 14.40 17.82 18.42
N GLY A 151 15.62 18.25 18.76
CA GLY A 151 16.14 18.16 20.13
C GLY A 151 16.29 16.71 20.66
N LEU A 152 16.51 15.74 19.78
CA LEU A 152 16.63 14.33 20.13
C LEU A 152 18.07 13.95 20.47
N SER A 153 18.27 13.24 21.58
CA SER A 153 19.55 12.62 21.93
C SER A 153 19.93 11.51 20.96
N LYS A 154 21.21 11.17 20.85
CA LYS A 154 21.74 10.19 19.86
C LYS A 154 21.13 8.78 19.98
N SER A 155 20.65 8.39 21.15
CA SER A 155 20.05 7.07 21.38
C SER A 155 18.57 7.00 21.02
N GLN A 156 17.90 8.15 20.89
CA GLN A 156 16.48 8.21 20.55
C GLN A 156 16.27 7.87 19.08
N GLN A 157 15.27 7.06 18.79
CA GLN A 157 14.91 6.75 17.40
C GLN A 157 13.99 7.84 16.88
N ILE A 158 14.36 8.47 15.77
CA ILE A 158 13.61 9.62 15.21
C ILE A 158 12.13 9.28 15.03
N LEU A 159 11.83 8.14 14.40
CA LEU A 159 10.46 7.69 14.12
C LEU A 159 9.62 7.46 15.39
N ASP A 160 10.24 7.14 16.53
CA ASP A 160 9.51 6.89 17.77
C ASP A 160 8.98 8.21 18.39
N HIS A 161 9.51 9.35 17.98
CA HIS A 161 9.23 10.69 18.54
C HIS A 161 8.41 11.59 17.60
N MET A 162 7.79 10.99 16.59
CA MET A 162 6.96 11.66 15.58
C MET A 162 5.48 11.58 15.93
N GLY A 163 4.71 12.62 15.59
CA GLY A 163 3.25 12.57 15.53
C GLY A 163 2.75 11.80 14.31
N SER A 164 1.46 11.47 14.29
CA SER A 164 0.81 10.71 13.23
C SER A 164 0.98 11.32 11.82
N THR A 165 0.89 12.65 11.68
CA THR A 165 1.11 13.32 10.39
C THR A 165 2.53 13.09 9.84
N GLU A 166 3.54 13.19 10.70
CA GLU A 166 4.95 13.00 10.29
C GLU A 166 5.25 11.52 9.99
N LEU A 167 4.67 10.60 10.77
CA LEU A 167 4.75 9.16 10.53
C LEU A 167 4.10 8.77 9.20
N ALA A 168 2.93 9.33 8.87
CA ALA A 168 2.25 9.08 7.61
C ALA A 168 3.08 9.54 6.40
N ALA A 169 3.71 10.72 6.49
CA ALA A 169 4.60 11.21 5.44
C ALA A 169 5.83 10.28 5.24
N ASN A 170 6.43 9.80 6.33
CA ASN A 170 7.55 8.85 6.26
C ASN A 170 7.11 7.48 5.70
N LEU A 171 5.93 7.01 6.08
CA LEU A 171 5.34 5.77 5.55
C LEU A 171 5.11 5.88 4.05
N PHE A 172 4.49 6.97 3.60
CA PHE A 172 4.24 7.20 2.18
C PHE A 172 5.55 7.29 1.39
N ARG A 173 6.56 8.02 1.89
CA ARG A 173 7.90 8.03 1.25
C ARG A 173 8.48 6.61 1.14
N ALA A 174 8.42 5.84 2.22
CA ALA A 174 9.02 4.50 2.27
C ALA A 174 8.35 3.55 1.28
N THR A 175 7.01 3.48 1.27
CA THR A 175 6.25 2.61 0.37
C THR A 175 6.43 3.01 -1.10
N GLN A 176 6.36 4.31 -1.41
CA GLN A 176 6.54 4.77 -2.79
C GLN A 176 7.97 4.55 -3.29
N THR A 177 8.98 4.65 -2.42
CA THR A 177 10.36 4.32 -2.79
C THR A 177 10.52 2.83 -3.07
N GLU A 178 9.95 1.99 -2.21
CA GLU A 178 9.96 0.55 -2.40
C GLU A 178 9.33 0.17 -3.76
N ASP A 179 8.11 0.62 -4.00
CA ASP A 179 7.37 0.34 -5.24
C ASP A 179 8.16 0.82 -6.46
N LYS A 180 8.74 2.03 -6.40
CA LYS A 180 9.53 2.59 -7.50
C LYS A 180 10.79 1.76 -7.77
N LEU A 181 11.54 1.38 -6.73
CA LEU A 181 12.73 0.54 -6.88
C LEU A 181 12.42 -0.79 -7.58
N ARG A 182 11.31 -1.44 -7.18
CA ARG A 182 10.88 -2.72 -7.75
C ARG A 182 10.35 -2.58 -9.17
N ARG A 183 9.38 -1.67 -9.38
CA ARG A 183 8.70 -1.45 -10.67
C ARG A 183 9.67 -1.06 -11.78
N GLU A 184 10.65 -0.21 -11.46
CA GLU A 184 11.62 0.31 -12.44
C GLU A 184 12.91 -0.52 -12.48
N ASN A 185 12.97 -1.63 -11.72
CA ASN A 185 14.15 -2.49 -11.58
C ASN A 185 15.43 -1.67 -11.40
N ILE A 186 15.42 -0.76 -10.43
CA ILE A 186 16.54 0.15 -10.19
C ILE A 186 17.75 -0.64 -9.72
N GLN A 187 18.90 -0.44 -10.37
CA GLN A 187 20.15 -1.12 -10.06
C GLN A 187 21.27 -0.14 -9.75
N GLY A 188 22.02 -0.43 -8.68
CA GLY A 188 23.16 0.35 -8.23
C GLY A 188 22.82 1.34 -7.13
N LYS A 189 23.71 1.43 -6.14
CA LYS A 189 23.55 2.24 -4.93
C LYS A 189 23.24 3.70 -5.22
N ALA A 190 23.95 4.29 -6.20
CA ALA A 190 23.76 5.70 -6.56
C ALA A 190 22.33 5.98 -7.05
N LYS A 191 21.82 5.15 -7.97
CA LYS A 191 20.45 5.28 -8.48
C LYS A 191 19.39 4.99 -7.41
N ALA A 192 19.64 4.00 -6.55
CA ALA A 192 18.75 3.72 -5.42
C ALA A 192 18.66 4.93 -4.46
N ASN A 193 19.81 5.53 -4.13
CA ASN A 193 19.89 6.73 -3.29
C ASN A 193 19.18 7.92 -3.94
N GLU A 194 19.41 8.17 -5.23
CA GLU A 194 18.73 9.21 -6.00
C GLU A 194 17.21 9.00 -6.01
N THR A 195 16.76 7.77 -6.29
CA THR A 195 15.34 7.39 -6.28
C THR A 195 14.68 7.71 -4.93
N HIS A 196 15.33 7.35 -3.83
CA HIS A 196 14.81 7.59 -2.48
C HIS A 196 14.74 9.09 -2.16
N TYR A 197 15.74 9.86 -2.60
CA TYR A 197 15.74 11.33 -2.48
C TYR A 197 14.61 11.97 -3.29
N GLU A 198 14.46 11.59 -4.57
CA GLU A 198 13.41 12.12 -5.45
C GLU A 198 12.01 11.86 -4.91
N VAL A 199 11.75 10.65 -4.43
CA VAL A 199 10.46 10.30 -3.83
C VAL A 199 10.23 11.17 -2.59
N GLY A 200 11.21 11.30 -1.70
CA GLY A 200 11.09 12.20 -0.54
C GLY A 200 10.81 13.65 -0.93
N ALA A 201 11.49 14.17 -1.94
CA ALA A 201 11.30 15.54 -2.43
C ALA A 201 9.89 15.75 -3.03
N LYS A 202 9.35 14.75 -3.74
CA LYS A 202 7.97 14.80 -4.26
C LYS A 202 6.95 14.82 -3.14
N VAL A 203 7.10 13.94 -2.13
CA VAL A 203 6.22 13.94 -0.95
C VAL A 203 6.25 15.31 -0.26
N ARG A 204 7.45 15.89 -0.09
CA ARG A 204 7.61 17.24 0.48
C ARG A 204 6.87 18.30 -0.33
N LYS A 205 7.04 18.31 -1.66
CA LYS A 205 6.38 19.27 -2.55
C LYS A 205 4.85 19.17 -2.44
N THR A 206 4.30 17.95 -2.34
CA THR A 206 2.86 17.76 -2.14
C THR A 206 2.39 18.30 -0.79
N ILE A 207 3.17 18.16 0.29
CA ILE A 207 2.83 18.78 1.59
C ILE A 207 2.78 20.31 1.45
N GLU A 208 3.74 20.90 0.74
CA GLU A 208 3.81 22.35 0.51
C GLU A 208 2.64 22.86 -0.34
N GLU A 209 2.32 22.18 -1.44
CA GLU A 209 1.19 22.52 -2.33
C GLU A 209 -0.16 22.44 -1.63
N LEU A 210 -0.30 21.54 -0.64
CA LEU A 210 -1.50 21.41 0.18
C LEU A 210 -1.54 22.40 1.36
N GLY A 211 -0.52 23.24 1.54
CA GLY A 211 -0.42 24.18 2.66
C GLY A 211 -0.15 23.51 4.01
N GLY A 212 0.40 22.29 4.00
CA GLY A 212 0.72 21.53 5.20
C GLY A 212 2.00 22.03 5.89
N MET A 213 2.10 21.77 7.20
CA MET A 213 3.33 22.04 7.96
C MET A 213 4.44 21.06 7.53
N MET A 214 5.65 21.58 7.33
CA MET A 214 6.79 20.76 6.91
C MET A 214 7.19 19.76 7.99
N PRO A 215 7.64 18.54 7.61
CA PRO A 215 8.00 17.49 8.57
C PRO A 215 9.00 17.92 9.65
N GLU A 216 10.01 18.72 9.30
CA GLU A 216 11.01 19.24 10.23
C GLU A 216 10.47 20.22 11.28
N ASP A 217 9.30 20.83 11.03
CA ASP A 217 8.68 21.83 11.91
C ASP A 217 7.51 21.26 12.73
N LEU A 218 7.06 20.03 12.43
CA LEU A 218 6.08 19.32 13.26
C LEU A 218 6.63 19.06 14.69
N PRO A 219 5.76 19.09 15.72
CA PRO A 219 6.19 18.95 17.11
C PRO A 219 6.82 17.58 17.40
N THR A 220 7.86 17.58 18.22
CA THR A 220 8.45 16.35 18.77
C THR A 220 7.66 15.90 19.99
N VAL A 221 7.31 14.62 20.04
CA VAL A 221 6.46 14.05 21.09
C VAL A 221 7.17 12.93 21.86
N GLU A 222 6.60 12.50 22.98
CA GLU A 222 7.16 11.39 23.76
C GLU A 222 7.23 10.10 22.94
N SER A 223 8.16 9.20 23.26
CA SER A 223 8.35 7.97 22.49
C SER A 223 7.09 7.09 22.47
N VAL A 224 6.68 6.63 21.28
CA VAL A 224 5.60 5.65 21.10
C VAL A 224 5.79 4.36 21.91
N LYS A 225 7.04 3.99 22.24
CA LYS A 225 7.32 2.84 23.11
C LYS A 225 6.77 2.98 24.53
N LYS A 226 6.54 4.21 25.00
CA LYS A 226 5.85 4.43 26.28
C LYS A 226 4.38 4.03 26.19
N ILE A 227 3.72 4.31 25.05
CA ILE A 227 2.33 3.96 24.77
C ILE A 227 2.17 2.44 24.77
N GLU A 228 3.05 1.72 24.06
CA GLU A 228 3.06 0.24 24.03
C GLU A 228 3.14 -0.37 25.44
N LYS A 229 4.04 0.16 26.28
CA LYS A 229 4.20 -0.29 27.66
C LYS A 229 2.97 0.00 28.51
N GLN A 230 2.30 1.13 28.31
CA GLN A 230 1.08 1.48 29.02
C GLN A 230 -0.07 0.57 28.61
N GLN A 231 -0.28 0.33 27.31
CA GLN A 231 -1.31 -0.59 26.81
C GLN A 231 -1.08 -2.02 27.30
N THR A 232 0.16 -2.52 27.25
CA THR A 232 0.50 -3.87 27.75
C THR A 232 0.20 -4.00 29.25
N LYS A 233 0.53 -2.99 30.06
CA LYS A 233 0.21 -2.97 31.49
C LYS A 233 -1.30 -2.95 31.73
N MET A 234 -2.07 -2.20 30.95
CA MET A 234 -3.53 -2.14 31.08
C MET A 234 -4.19 -3.46 30.68
N LEU A 235 -3.69 -4.13 29.64
CA LEU A 235 -4.17 -5.45 29.21
C LEU A 235 -3.89 -6.52 30.27
N ASN A 236 -2.69 -6.53 30.84
CA ASN A 236 -2.35 -7.47 31.92
C ASN A 236 -3.21 -7.22 33.17
N LYS A 237 -3.40 -5.95 33.56
CA LYS A 237 -4.25 -5.59 34.70
C LYS A 237 -5.74 -5.97 34.50
N LYS A 238 -6.23 -5.98 33.25
CA LYS A 238 -7.60 -6.48 32.96
C LYS A 238 -7.68 -7.99 33.11
N LYS A 239 -6.70 -8.73 32.61
CA LYS A 239 -6.63 -10.19 32.78
C LYS A 239 -6.56 -10.60 34.25
N ASP A 240 -5.78 -9.88 35.05
CA ASP A 240 -5.66 -10.14 36.49
C ASP A 240 -6.95 -9.81 37.29
N ASN A 241 -7.89 -9.05 36.70
CA ASN A 241 -9.17 -8.71 37.31
C ASN A 241 -10.34 -9.59 36.82
N ASP A 242 -10.12 -10.36 35.75
CA ASP A 242 -11.10 -11.28 35.14
C ASP A 242 -10.84 -12.75 35.54
N GLU A 243 -9.79 -13.02 36.35
CA GLU A 243 -9.49 -14.28 37.07
C GLU A 243 -9.88 -14.19 38.55
#